data_AF-A0A3A6DJH3-F1
#
_entry.id   AF-A0A3A6DJH3-F1
#
_cell.length_a   1.000
_cell.length_b   1.000
_cell.length_c   1.000
_cell.angle_alpha   90.00
_cell.angle_beta   90.00
_cell.angle_gamma   90.00
#
_symmetry.space_group_name_H-M   'P 1'
#
loop_
_entity.id
_entity.type
_entity.pdbx_description
1 polymer ?
#
loop_
_entity_poly.entity_id
_entity_poly.type
_entity_poly.pdbx_seq_one_letter_code
_entity_poly.pdbx_strand_id
1 'polypeptide(L)'
;MPKPMEIKEVGNVYELRRDQWRGHVAKITKDPDLLRAIKEYTWTYRDGAHPYLHSSALNMYFHEFVLGYIYGAKFIDEMQAKGNIIEHLDNDGMNTFENMHILSEDLNKAKAFTIDKMTASRKKAFLYRLMFWMFITNMMLRCFSYRYL
;
A
#
# COMPACT_ATOMS: atom_id res chain seq x y z
N MET A 1 -28.63 4.96 6.49
CA MET A 1 -27.52 3.96 6.48
C MET A 1 -26.56 4.33 5.36
N PRO A 2 -25.23 4.31 5.58
CA PRO A 2 -24.29 4.44 4.47
C PRO A 2 -24.59 3.32 3.46
N LYS A 3 -24.56 3.62 2.16
CA LYS A 3 -24.69 2.59 1.14
C LYS A 3 -23.61 1.51 1.36
N PRO A 4 -23.94 0.23 1.12
CA PRO A 4 -22.98 -0.86 1.22
C PRO A 4 -21.81 -0.61 0.27
N MET A 5 -20.63 -1.09 0.66
CA MET A 5 -19.43 -1.06 -0.19
C MET A 5 -19.67 -1.91 -1.44
N GLU A 6 -19.44 -1.32 -2.60
CA GLU A 6 -19.43 -2.04 -3.87
C GLU A 6 -18.10 -2.78 -4.02
N ILE A 7 -18.18 -4.05 -4.42
CA ILE A 7 -17.02 -4.92 -4.57
C ILE A 7 -17.06 -5.50 -5.97
N LYS A 8 -15.96 -5.38 -6.71
CA LYS A 8 -15.79 -5.96 -8.03
C LYS A 8 -14.53 -6.83 -8.06
N GLU A 9 -14.66 -8.02 -8.60
CA GLU A 9 -13.51 -8.91 -8.85
C GLU A 9 -12.87 -8.56 -10.20
N VAL A 10 -11.57 -8.30 -10.20
CA VAL A 10 -10.80 -8.01 -11.42
C VAL A 10 -9.48 -8.77 -11.37
N GLY A 11 -9.40 -9.91 -12.07
CA GLY A 11 -8.23 -10.78 -12.03
C GLY A 11 -7.93 -11.26 -10.60
N ASN A 12 -6.76 -10.89 -10.08
CA ASN A 12 -6.25 -11.30 -8.76
C ASN A 12 -6.48 -10.26 -7.65
N VAL A 13 -7.31 -9.24 -7.89
CA VAL A 13 -7.63 -8.20 -6.90
C VAL A 13 -9.14 -8.02 -6.74
N TYR A 14 -9.53 -7.54 -5.55
CA TYR A 14 -10.83 -6.90 -5.34
C TYR A 14 -10.69 -5.39 -5.52
N GLU A 15 -11.56 -4.80 -6.33
CA GLU A 15 -11.80 -3.36 -6.38
C GLU A 15 -12.94 -3.01 -5.42
N LEU A 16 -12.68 -2.11 -4.49
CA LEU A 16 -13.64 -1.61 -3.51
C LEU A 16 -14.05 -0.20 -3.87
N ARG A 17 -15.34 0.12 -3.74
CA ARG A 17 -15.88 1.46 -4.02
C ARG A 17 -16.98 1.85 -3.03
N ARG A 18 -17.10 3.16 -2.80
CA ARG A 18 -18.25 3.80 -2.14
C ARG A 18 -18.48 5.16 -2.77
N ASP A 19 -19.74 5.59 -2.84
CA ASP A 19 -20.11 6.92 -3.36
C ASP A 19 -19.31 8.05 -2.69
N GLN A 20 -19.12 7.97 -1.36
CA GLN A 20 -18.37 9.00 -0.62
C GLN A 20 -16.86 9.01 -0.93
N TRP A 21 -16.32 8.01 -1.63
CA TRP A 21 -14.94 8.01 -2.13
C TRP A 21 -14.78 8.81 -3.42
N ARG A 22 -15.83 9.50 -3.91
CA ARG A 22 -15.75 10.44 -5.05
C ARG A 22 -15.15 9.84 -6.32
N GLY A 23 -15.43 8.56 -6.57
CA GLY A 23 -14.92 7.83 -7.74
C GLY A 23 -13.54 7.18 -7.55
N HIS A 24 -12.87 7.39 -6.42
CA HIS A 24 -11.65 6.67 -6.08
C HIS A 24 -11.95 5.20 -5.75
N VAL A 25 -11.03 4.31 -6.14
CA VAL A 25 -11.17 2.85 -6.04
C VAL A 25 -10.02 2.31 -5.22
N ALA A 26 -10.31 1.63 -4.11
CA ALA A 26 -9.28 0.91 -3.37
C ALA A 26 -9.07 -0.48 -3.99
N LYS A 27 -7.82 -0.94 -4.04
CA LYS A 27 -7.46 -2.25 -4.58
C LYS A 27 -6.75 -3.07 -3.52
N ILE A 28 -7.21 -4.30 -3.32
CA ILE A 28 -6.61 -5.27 -2.39
C ILE A 28 -6.42 -6.62 -3.07
N THR A 29 -5.55 -7.46 -2.52
CA THR A 29 -5.42 -8.87 -2.93
C THR A 29 -6.78 -9.57 -2.91
N LYS A 30 -7.00 -10.51 -3.84
CA LYS A 30 -8.17 -11.37 -3.83
C LYS A 30 -8.11 -12.43 -2.72
N ASP A 31 -8.12 -11.97 -1.48
CA ASP A 31 -8.18 -12.75 -0.26
C ASP A 31 -9.58 -12.55 0.39
N PRO A 32 -10.44 -13.57 0.41
CA PRO A 32 -11.77 -13.49 1.01
C PRO A 32 -11.77 -13.16 2.50
N ASP A 33 -10.74 -13.57 3.24
CA ASP A 33 -10.66 -13.40 4.69
C ASP A 33 -10.26 -11.96 5.02
N LEU A 34 -9.30 -11.40 4.27
CA LEU A 34 -8.98 -9.97 4.29
C LEU A 34 -10.21 -9.12 3.92
N LEU A 35 -10.92 -9.49 2.86
CA LEU A 35 -12.13 -8.78 2.43
C LEU A 35 -13.20 -8.79 3.53
N ARG A 36 -13.40 -9.92 4.21
CA ARG A 36 -14.33 -10.02 5.33
C ARG A 36 -13.92 -9.09 6.48
N ALA A 37 -12.65 -9.09 6.88
CA ALA A 37 -12.13 -8.20 7.92
C ALA A 37 -12.29 -6.71 7.55
N ILE A 38 -12.03 -6.33 6.29
CA ILE A 38 -12.23 -4.96 5.81
C ILE A 38 -13.68 -4.51 5.94
N LYS A 39 -14.64 -5.39 5.68
CA LYS A 39 -16.08 -5.08 5.70
C LYS A 39 -16.63 -4.84 7.10
N GLU A 40 -15.91 -5.24 8.15
CA GLU A 40 -16.29 -4.98 9.54
C GLU A 40 -16.19 -3.49 9.91
N TYR A 41 -15.38 -2.73 9.17
CA TYR A 41 -15.11 -1.33 9.45
C TYR A 41 -15.65 -0.40 8.35
N THR A 42 -15.92 0.83 8.74
CA THR A 42 -16.25 1.90 7.79
C THR A 42 -15.00 2.69 7.44
N TRP A 43 -14.69 2.72 6.15
CA TRP A 43 -13.54 3.41 5.59
C TRP A 43 -13.98 4.72 4.93
N THR A 44 -13.53 5.83 5.49
CA THR A 44 -13.88 7.19 5.07
C THR A 44 -12.78 7.76 4.18
N TYR A 45 -13.14 8.37 3.06
CA TYR A 45 -12.17 9.04 2.20
C TYR A 45 -11.76 10.37 2.85
N ARG A 46 -10.46 10.55 3.05
CA ARG A 46 -9.89 11.82 3.52
C ARG A 46 -9.21 12.52 2.36
N ASP A 47 -9.73 13.70 2.05
CA ASP A 47 -9.22 14.57 1.00
C ASP A 47 -7.93 15.29 1.47
N GLY A 48 -7.00 15.55 0.55
CA GLY A 48 -5.71 16.15 0.86
C GLY A 48 -4.64 15.91 -0.21
N ALA A 49 -3.40 16.32 0.07
CA ALA A 49 -2.27 16.12 -0.85
C ALA A 49 -2.02 14.64 -1.17
N HIS A 50 -2.37 13.75 -0.24
CA HIS A 50 -2.34 12.31 -0.41
C HIS A 50 -3.70 11.75 0.04
N PRO A 51 -4.59 11.39 -0.91
CA PRO A 51 -5.90 10.88 -0.57
C PRO A 51 -5.78 9.49 0.04
N TYR A 52 -6.36 9.31 1.23
CA TYR A 52 -6.32 8.05 1.95
C TYR A 52 -7.70 7.66 2.47
N LEU A 53 -7.89 6.35 2.61
CA LEU A 53 -9.01 5.79 3.36
C LEU A 53 -8.62 5.65 4.84
N HIS A 54 -9.51 6.07 5.73
CA HIS A 54 -9.30 6.05 7.17
C HIS A 54 -10.51 5.45 7.89
N SER A 55 -10.26 4.57 8.87
CA SER A 55 -11.29 4.06 9.76
C SER A 55 -11.25 4.82 11.09
N SER A 56 -12.32 5.54 11.42
CA SER A 56 -12.43 6.23 12.71
C SER A 56 -12.54 5.27 13.90
N ALA A 57 -13.12 4.08 13.69
CA ALA A 57 -13.27 3.08 14.74
C ALA A 57 -11.92 2.45 15.15
N LEU A 58 -11.00 2.32 14.20
CA LEU A 58 -9.66 1.79 14.42
C LEU A 58 -8.61 2.88 14.66
N ASN A 59 -8.94 4.13 14.35
CA ASN A 59 -7.97 5.23 14.27
C ASN A 59 -6.74 4.87 13.42
N MET A 60 -6.99 4.31 12.24
CA MET A 60 -5.96 3.70 11.38
C MET A 60 -6.27 3.94 9.90
N TYR A 61 -5.23 4.11 9.08
CA TYR A 61 -5.35 4.18 7.63
C TYR A 61 -5.50 2.79 7.00
N PHE A 62 -6.17 2.76 5.85
CA PHE A 62 -6.48 1.50 5.16
C PHE A 62 -5.23 0.71 4.77
N HIS A 63 -4.15 1.39 4.38
CA HIS A 63 -2.90 0.72 4.03
C HIS A 63 -2.20 0.06 5.22
N GLU A 64 -2.25 0.70 6.40
CA GLU A 64 -1.71 0.15 7.64
C GLU A 64 -2.49 -1.11 8.03
N PHE A 65 -3.82 -1.06 7.91
CA PHE A 65 -4.69 -2.21 8.19
C PHE A 65 -4.41 -3.40 7.26
N VAL A 66 -4.35 -3.15 5.95
CA VAL A 66 -4.08 -4.20 4.95
C VAL A 66 -2.71 -4.84 5.20
N LEU A 67 -1.67 -4.05 5.46
CA LEU A 67 -0.33 -4.59 5.75
C LEU A 67 -0.27 -5.32 7.09
N GLY A 68 -0.91 -4.79 8.12
CA GLY A 68 -1.02 -5.45 9.43
C GLY A 68 -1.72 -6.79 9.33
N TYR A 69 -2.71 -6.93 8.44
CA TYR A 69 -3.35 -8.21 8.16
C TYR A 69 -2.42 -9.21 7.46
N ILE A 70 -1.68 -8.76 6.44
CA ILE A 70 -0.83 -9.63 5.61
C ILE A 70 0.46 -10.05 6.35
N TYR A 71 1.15 -9.11 6.98
CA TYR A 71 2.47 -9.33 7.58
C TYR A 71 2.43 -9.46 9.11
N GLY A 72 1.29 -9.17 9.73
CA GLY A 72 1.11 -9.12 11.18
C GLY A 72 1.39 -7.73 11.75
N ALA A 73 0.43 -7.18 12.49
CA ALA A 73 0.52 -5.83 13.07
C ALA A 73 1.80 -5.60 13.89
N LYS A 74 2.19 -6.58 14.72
CA LYS A 74 3.42 -6.50 15.52
C LYS A 74 4.68 -6.32 14.65
N PHE A 75 4.74 -6.99 13.51
CA PHE A 75 5.87 -6.86 12.60
C PHE A 75 5.91 -5.45 11.96
N ILE A 76 4.74 -4.91 11.60
CA ILE A 76 4.63 -3.53 11.08
C ILE A 76 5.10 -2.53 12.14
N ASP A 77 4.60 -2.65 13.37
CA ASP A 77 4.99 -1.77 14.49
C ASP A 77 6.51 -1.82 14.73
N GLU A 78 7.10 -3.02 14.76
CA GLU A 78 8.55 -3.20 14.91
C GLU A 78 9.35 -2.56 13.78
N MET A 79 8.85 -2.60 12.54
CA MET A 79 9.53 -2.01 11.40
C MET A 79 9.39 -0.48 11.41
N GLN A 80 8.22 0.06 11.73
CA GLN A 80 8.02 1.51 11.86
C GLN A 80 8.83 2.10 13.03
N ALA A 81 8.92 1.38 14.16
CA ALA A 81 9.73 1.78 15.31
C ALA A 81 11.24 1.89 14.98
N LYS A 82 11.70 1.20 13.94
CA LYS A 82 13.08 1.30 13.41
C LYS A 82 13.27 2.46 12.42
N GLY A 83 12.27 3.33 12.25
CA GLY A 83 12.31 4.45 11.31
C GLY A 83 11.97 4.07 9.87
N ASN A 84 11.37 2.90 9.64
CA ASN A 84 10.86 2.56 8.31
C ASN A 84 9.47 3.16 8.08
N ILE A 85 9.15 3.39 6.81
CA ILE A 85 7.90 4.02 6.36
C ILE A 85 7.16 3.03 5.45
N ILE A 86 5.84 2.99 5.58
CA ILE A 86 4.97 2.30 4.63
C ILE A 86 4.80 3.21 3.42
N GLU A 87 5.28 2.76 2.27
CA GLU A 87 5.36 3.55 1.04
C GLU A 87 4.60 2.89 -0.11
N HIS A 88 3.89 3.71 -0.88
CA HIS A 88 3.28 3.30 -2.15
C HIS A 88 4.29 3.57 -3.28
N LEU A 89 4.76 2.53 -3.97
CA LEU A 89 5.77 2.69 -5.04
C LEU A 89 5.28 3.58 -6.20
N ASP A 90 3.97 3.71 -6.38
CA ASP A 90 3.34 4.57 -7.37
C ASP A 90 2.87 5.94 -6.86
N ASN A 91 3.03 6.23 -5.56
CA ASN A 91 2.47 7.40 -4.87
C ASN A 91 0.94 7.53 -4.94
N ASP A 92 0.21 6.44 -5.22
CA ASP A 92 -1.25 6.36 -5.19
C ASP A 92 -1.71 5.67 -3.90
N GLY A 93 -2.19 6.47 -2.95
CA GLY A 93 -2.69 6.02 -1.63
C GLY A 93 -3.92 5.10 -1.68
N MET A 94 -4.52 4.91 -2.86
CA MET A 94 -5.64 3.99 -3.07
C MET A 94 -5.20 2.62 -3.60
N ASN A 95 -3.94 2.47 -4.04
CA ASN A 95 -3.40 1.23 -4.59
C ASN A 95 -2.65 0.40 -3.54
N THR A 96 -3.44 -0.32 -2.73
CA THR A 96 -3.02 -0.96 -1.48
C THR A 96 -2.61 -2.43 -1.63
N PHE A 97 -2.16 -2.85 -2.82
CA PHE A 97 -1.75 -4.24 -3.10
C PHE A 97 -0.22 -4.38 -3.25
N GLU A 98 0.28 -5.03 -4.31
CA GLU A 98 1.69 -5.29 -4.67
C GLU A 98 2.59 -4.05 -4.69
N ASN A 99 1.97 -2.88 -4.64
CA ASN A 99 2.64 -1.60 -4.74
C ASN A 99 3.11 -1.07 -3.38
N MET A 100 2.70 -1.67 -2.25
CA MET A 100 3.12 -1.22 -0.92
C MET A 100 4.35 -1.93 -0.39
N HIS A 101 5.30 -1.14 0.12
CA HIS A 101 6.55 -1.64 0.67
C HIS A 101 6.89 -0.93 1.97
N ILE A 102 7.56 -1.63 2.88
CA ILE A 102 8.18 -1.03 4.06
C ILE A 102 9.60 -0.65 3.67
N LEU A 103 9.90 0.64 3.64
CA LEU A 103 11.20 1.17 3.22
C LEU A 103 11.85 1.94 4.37
N SER A 104 13.17 1.86 4.48
CA SER A 104 13.92 2.82 5.30
C SER A 104 13.72 4.24 4.75
N GLU A 105 13.82 5.25 5.62
CA GLU A 105 13.74 6.65 5.22
C GLU A 105 14.68 7.01 4.06
N ASP A 106 15.91 6.48 4.06
CA ASP A 106 16.91 6.74 3.01
C ASP A 106 16.51 6.18 1.65
N LEU A 107 15.94 4.96 1.61
CA LEU A 107 15.39 4.38 0.38
C LEU A 107 14.19 5.16 -0.13
N ASN A 108 13.35 5.69 0.76
CA ASN A 108 12.23 6.54 0.37
C ASN A 108 12.72 7.85 -0.26
N LYS A 109 13.72 8.51 0.36
CA LYS A 109 14.39 9.68 -0.23
C LYS A 109 15.01 9.34 -1.58
N ALA A 110 15.72 8.21 -1.69
CA ALA A 110 16.31 7.77 -2.95
C ALA A 110 15.26 7.61 -4.04
N LYS A 111 14.11 6.97 -3.75
CA LYS A 111 12.96 6.88 -4.67
C LYS A 111 12.46 8.26 -5.11
N ALA A 112 12.24 9.17 -4.16
CA ALA A 112 11.76 10.52 -4.42
C ALA A 112 12.71 11.33 -5.34
N PHE A 113 14.03 11.21 -5.12
CA PHE A 113 15.04 11.92 -5.91
C PHE A 113 15.36 11.25 -7.26
N THR A 114 14.92 10.02 -7.50
CA THR A 114 15.22 9.26 -8.73
C THR A 114 13.95 8.84 -9.47
N ILE A 115 13.32 7.73 -9.06
CA ILE A 115 12.20 7.09 -9.74
C ILE A 115 11.02 8.03 -9.90
N ASP A 116 10.71 8.82 -8.86
CA ASP A 116 9.56 9.72 -8.89
C ASP A 116 9.79 10.89 -9.87
N LYS A 117 11.00 11.47 -9.89
CA LYS A 117 11.38 12.49 -10.88
C LYS A 117 11.42 11.93 -12.30
N MET A 118 11.92 10.72 -12.49
CA MET A 118 11.95 10.05 -13.80
C MET A 118 10.54 9.74 -14.30
N THR A 119 9.65 9.33 -13.41
CA THR A 119 8.24 9.06 -13.70
C THR A 119 7.49 10.33 -14.07
N ALA A 120 7.72 11.42 -13.34
CA ALA A 120 7.14 12.72 -13.65
C ALA A 120 7.66 13.30 -14.98
N SER A 121 8.89 13.00 -15.38
CA SER A 121 9.53 13.54 -16.58
C SER A 121 9.41 12.69 -17.84
N ARG A 122 8.95 11.43 -17.78
CA ARG A 122 8.95 10.51 -18.94
C ARG A 122 7.76 9.53 -18.99
N LYS A 123 7.33 9.16 -20.21
CA LYS A 123 6.30 8.14 -20.53
C LYS A 123 6.60 6.69 -20.09
N LYS A 124 7.74 6.41 -19.43
CA LYS A 124 8.20 5.03 -19.07
C LYS A 124 8.15 4.75 -17.55
N ALA A 125 7.19 5.35 -16.84
CA ALA A 125 6.95 5.16 -15.41
C ALA A 125 6.98 3.69 -14.96
N PHE A 126 6.33 2.81 -15.73
CA PHE A 126 6.26 1.39 -15.45
C PHE A 126 7.65 0.72 -15.37
N LEU A 127 8.56 1.05 -16.29
CA LEU A 127 9.87 0.42 -16.36
C LEU A 127 10.75 0.82 -15.16
N TYR A 128 10.72 2.10 -14.77
CA TYR A 128 11.49 2.58 -13.62
C TYR A 128 10.98 2.01 -12.30
N ARG A 129 9.65 1.89 -12.15
CA ARG A 129 9.03 1.23 -10.99
C ARG A 129 9.40 -0.25 -10.92
N LEU A 130 9.36 -0.96 -12.05
CA LEU A 130 9.77 -2.37 -12.12
C LEU A 130 11.24 -2.55 -11.72
N MET A 131 12.14 -1.70 -12.21
CA MET A 131 13.56 -1.75 -11.84
C MET A 131 13.78 -1.52 -10.35
N PHE A 132 13.05 -0.58 -9.75
CA PHE A 132 13.14 -0.30 -8.31
C PHE A 132 12.56 -1.44 -7.46
N TRP A 133 11.44 -2.02 -7.90
CA TRP A 133 10.87 -3.20 -7.27
C TRP A 133 11.84 -4.39 -7.30
N MET A 134 12.47 -4.66 -8.45
CA MET A 134 13.50 -5.69 -8.58
C MET A 134 14.71 -5.41 -7.66
N PHE A 135 15.10 -4.15 -7.51
CA PHE A 135 16.17 -3.76 -6.60
C PHE A 135 15.81 -4.05 -5.13
N ILE A 136 14.63 -3.61 -4.67
CA ILE A 136 14.15 -3.85 -3.30
C ILE A 136 14.02 -5.34 -3.01
N THR A 137 13.40 -6.10 -3.90
CA THR A 137 13.19 -7.54 -3.71
C THR A 137 14.52 -8.30 -3.70
N ASN A 138 15.48 -7.95 -4.56
CA ASN A 138 16.81 -8.59 -4.53
C ASN A 138 17.59 -8.23 -3.26
N MET A 139 17.45 -7.01 -2.75
CA MET A 139 18.06 -6.59 -1.48
C MET A 139 17.46 -7.35 -0.30
N MET A 140 16.14 -7.49 -0.24
CA MET A 140 15.43 -8.25 0.79
C MET A 140 15.82 -9.74 0.76
N LEU A 141 15.85 -10.36 -0.43
CA LEU A 141 16.28 -11.76 -0.59
C LEU A 141 17.72 -11.99 -0.14
N ARG A 142 18.64 -11.08 -0.46
CA ARG A 142 20.03 -11.15 0.01
C ARG A 142 20.12 -11.02 1.53
N CYS A 143 19.35 -10.13 2.15
CA CYS A 143 19.31 -10.00 3.62
C CYS A 143 18.78 -11.26 4.32
N PHE A 144 17.84 -12.00 3.71
CA PHE A 144 17.39 -13.29 4.25
C PHE A 144 18.41 -14.42 4.07
N SER A 145 19.17 -14.44 2.96
CA SER A 145 20.23 -15.44 2.75
C SER A 145 21.42 -15.32 3.70
N TYR A 146 21.70 -14.13 4.25
CA TYR A 146 22.75 -13.93 5.26
C TYR A 146 22.35 -14.29 6.69
N ARG A 147 21.10 -14.75 6.92
CA ARG A 147 20.63 -15.17 8.25
C ARG A 147 20.73 -16.69 8.50
N TYR A 148 21.29 -17.42 7.53
CA TYR A 148 21.48 -18.87 7.56
C TYR A 148 22.93 -19.31 7.23
N LEU A 149 23.90 -18.39 7.35
CA LEU A 149 25.34 -18.69 7.29
C LEU A 149 26.02 -18.27 8.60
#